data_AF-A0A6B3G5B6-F1
#
_entry.id   AF-A0A6B3G5B6-F1
#
_cell.length_a   1.000
_cell.length_b   1.000
_cell.length_c   1.000
_cell.angle_alpha   90.00
_cell.angle_beta   90.00
_cell.angle_gamma   90.00
#
_symmetry.space_group_name_H-M   'P 1'
#
loop_
_entity.id
_entity.type
_entity.pdbx_description
1 polymer ?
#
loop_
_entity_poly.entity_id
_entity_poly.type
_entity_poly.pdbx_seq_one_letter_code
_entity_poly.pdbx_strand_id
1 'polypeptide(L)'
;MPTGLTQDAGWEIGVSRTIRRPLTAVWDFVAGPEGAALWLGLDGPLPTEKGAPYRTADGIEGEIRSFRPGDRVRLTHGTSTVQVAVTPGSS
;
A
#
# COMPACT_ATOMS: atom_id res chain seq x y z
N MET A 1 -2.97 -19.44 19.11
CA MET A 1 -2.95 -18.04 18.64
C MET A 1 -3.94 -17.93 17.48
N PRO A 2 -4.92 -17.02 17.48
CA PRO A 2 -5.75 -16.81 16.30
C PRO A 2 -4.88 -16.29 15.14
N THR A 3 -5.19 -16.69 13.91
CA THR A 3 -4.48 -16.20 12.71
C THR A 3 -4.57 -14.67 12.66
N GLY A 4 -3.40 -14.02 12.57
CA GLY A 4 -3.28 -12.58 12.45
C GLY A 4 -2.95 -11.83 13.75
N LEU A 5 -2.94 -12.45 14.92
CA LEU A 5 -2.49 -11.77 16.15
C LEU A 5 -0.96 -11.85 16.28
N THR A 6 -0.28 -10.71 16.23
CA THR A 6 1.17 -10.56 16.44
C THR A 6 1.46 -9.94 17.81
N GLN A 7 2.66 -10.23 18.33
CA GLN A 7 3.09 -9.78 19.66
C GLN A 7 3.27 -8.25 19.75
N ASP A 8 3.62 -7.60 18.63
CA ASP A 8 4.09 -6.20 18.63
C ASP A 8 3.13 -5.20 17.96
N ALA A 9 2.22 -5.66 17.08
CA ALA A 9 1.35 -4.78 16.29
C ALA A 9 -0.17 -5.01 16.50
N GLY A 10 -0.55 -6.00 17.31
CA GLY A 10 -1.95 -6.41 17.43
C GLY A 10 -2.35 -7.31 16.27
N TRP A 11 -3.32 -6.90 15.44
CA TRP A 11 -3.79 -7.72 14.32
C TRP A 11 -3.14 -7.32 13.00
N GLU A 12 -2.48 -8.26 12.32
CA GLU A 12 -1.86 -8.11 11.01
C GLU A 12 -2.34 -9.19 10.04
N ILE A 13 -2.58 -8.80 8.78
CA ILE A 13 -2.86 -9.71 7.67
C ILE A 13 -1.84 -9.42 6.57
N GLY A 14 -1.04 -10.43 6.22
CA GLY A 14 -0.09 -10.37 5.11
C GLY A 14 -0.58 -11.24 3.95
N VAL A 15 -0.63 -10.65 2.75
CA VAL A 15 -0.89 -11.37 1.49
C VAL A 15 0.20 -11.06 0.49
N SER A 16 0.62 -12.05 -0.29
CA SER A 16 1.61 -11.89 -1.34
C SER A 16 1.24 -12.69 -2.59
N ARG A 17 1.63 -12.17 -3.75
CA ARG A 17 1.42 -12.84 -5.04
C ARG A 17 2.54 -12.50 -6.00
N THR A 18 3.06 -13.51 -6.68
CA THR A 18 4.05 -13.34 -7.76
C THR A 18 3.36 -12.98 -9.07
N ILE A 19 3.83 -11.93 -9.74
CA ILE A 19 3.29 -11.43 -11.02
C ILE A 19 4.38 -11.50 -12.09
N ARG A 20 4.07 -12.06 -13.27
CA ARG A 20 5.00 -12.15 -14.41
C ARG A 20 5.07 -10.84 -15.20
N ARG A 21 5.49 -9.76 -14.54
CA ARG A 21 5.68 -8.42 -15.14
C ARG A 21 6.93 -7.75 -14.58
N PRO A 22 7.55 -6.80 -15.31
CA PRO A 22 8.66 -6.01 -14.78
C PRO A 22 8.26 -5.30 -13.48
N LEU A 23 9.21 -5.20 -12.55
CA LEU A 23 9.00 -4.54 -11.25
C LEU A 23 8.49 -3.10 -11.41
N THR A 24 9.08 -2.34 -12.33
CA THR A 24 8.68 -0.95 -12.61
C THR A 24 7.23 -0.87 -13.06
N ALA A 25 6.80 -1.74 -13.97
CA ALA A 25 5.42 -1.78 -14.44
C ALA A 25 4.42 -2.12 -13.32
N VAL A 26 4.80 -3.01 -12.39
CA VAL A 26 3.95 -3.34 -11.23
C VAL A 26 3.90 -2.16 -10.26
N TRP A 27 5.04 -1.53 -9.98
CA TRP A 27 5.11 -0.37 -9.09
C TRP A 27 4.32 0.82 -9.64
N ASP A 28 4.52 1.18 -10.91
CA ASP A 28 3.85 2.31 -11.57
C ASP A 28 2.33 2.11 -11.59
N PHE A 29 1.86 0.87 -11.74
CA PHE A 29 0.45 0.54 -11.61
C PHE A 29 -0.05 0.73 -10.17
N VAL A 30 0.63 0.10 -9.19
CA VAL A 30 0.25 0.13 -7.77
C VAL A 30 0.18 1.54 -7.20
N ALA A 31 1.13 2.40 -7.56
CA ALA A 31 1.23 3.78 -7.07
C ALA A 31 0.51 4.80 -7.96
N GLY A 32 0.24 4.44 -9.21
CA GLY A 32 -0.49 5.26 -10.17
C GLY A 32 -1.98 5.34 -9.88
N PRO A 33 -2.70 6.21 -10.61
CA PRO A 33 -4.11 6.49 -10.34
C PRO A 33 -5.01 5.26 -10.48
N GLU A 34 -4.77 4.42 -11.49
CA GLU A 34 -5.58 3.21 -11.72
C GLU A 34 -5.45 2.21 -10.57
N GLY A 35 -4.22 1.86 -10.17
CA GLY A 35 -4.02 0.92 -9.07
C GLY A 35 -4.48 1.50 -7.74
N ALA A 36 -4.13 2.74 -7.43
CA ALA A 36 -4.54 3.40 -6.19
C ALA A 36 -6.07 3.48 -6.05
N ALA A 37 -6.80 3.71 -7.14
CA ALA A 37 -8.26 3.62 -7.15
C ALA A 37 -8.75 2.20 -6.83
N LEU A 38 -8.12 1.16 -7.39
CA LEU A 38 -8.54 -0.23 -7.20
C LEU A 38 -8.30 -0.77 -5.80
N TRP A 39 -7.13 -0.52 -5.20
CA TRP A 39 -6.78 -1.14 -3.91
C TRP A 39 -7.08 -0.25 -2.71
N LEU A 40 -6.99 1.09 -2.87
CA LEU A 40 -7.19 2.06 -1.78
C LEU A 40 -8.47 2.87 -1.96
N GLY A 41 -9.06 2.94 -3.16
CA GLY A 41 -10.25 3.76 -3.40
C GLY A 41 -9.95 5.25 -3.53
N LEU A 42 -8.78 5.64 -4.03
CA LEU A 42 -8.45 7.05 -4.29
C LEU A 42 -8.98 7.57 -5.62
N ASP A 43 -9.40 8.83 -5.63
CA ASP A 43 -9.69 9.60 -6.84
C ASP A 43 -8.41 10.28 -7.39
N GLY A 44 -7.37 9.49 -7.66
CA GLY A 44 -6.07 9.98 -8.15
C GLY A 44 -4.88 9.09 -7.79
N PRO A 45 -3.65 9.50 -8.17
CA PRO A 45 -2.44 8.79 -7.77
C PRO A 45 -2.19 8.91 -6.26
N LEU A 46 -1.37 8.00 -5.72
CA LEU A 46 -0.91 8.14 -4.34
C LEU A 46 -0.09 9.42 -4.16
N PRO A 47 -0.32 10.20 -3.09
CA PRO A 47 0.64 11.20 -2.67
C PRO A 47 2.00 10.56 -2.39
N THR A 48 3.08 11.25 -2.75
CA THR A 48 4.45 10.72 -2.59
C THR A 48 5.19 11.34 -1.42
N GLU A 49 4.68 12.46 -0.89
CA GLU A 49 5.31 13.18 0.21
C GLU A 49 4.95 12.55 1.55
N LYS A 50 5.96 12.38 2.43
CA LYS A 50 5.72 11.91 3.80
C LYS A 50 4.88 12.95 4.56
N GLY A 51 3.81 12.47 5.19
CA GLY A 51 2.84 13.30 5.91
C GLY A 51 1.74 13.86 5.01
N ALA A 52 1.79 13.61 3.69
CA ALA A 52 0.71 14.03 2.81
C ALA A 52 -0.59 13.29 3.18
N PRO A 53 -1.69 14.01 3.45
CA PRO A 53 -2.97 13.42 3.70
C PRO A 53 -3.60 12.94 2.39
N TYR A 54 -4.50 11.97 2.51
CA TYR A 54 -5.39 11.57 1.44
C TYR A 54 -6.77 11.25 2.01
N ARG A 55 -7.76 11.22 1.13
CA ARG A 55 -9.11 10.75 1.42
C ARG A 55 -9.59 9.87 0.29
N THR A 56 -10.18 8.73 0.63
CA THR A 56 -10.77 7.78 -0.32
C THR A 56 -12.18 8.20 -0.71
N ALA A 57 -12.71 7.62 -1.79
CA ALA A 57 -14.06 7.88 -2.29
C ALA A 57 -15.16 7.50 -1.28
N ASP A 58 -14.91 6.52 -0.40
CA ASP A 58 -15.81 6.14 0.71
C ASP A 58 -15.58 6.97 1.99
N GLY A 59 -14.70 7.96 1.93
CA GLY A 59 -14.50 8.96 2.98
C GLY A 59 -13.53 8.55 4.08
N ILE A 60 -12.74 7.48 3.89
CA ILE A 60 -11.69 7.09 4.81
C ILE A 60 -10.48 8.02 4.62
N GLU A 61 -9.95 8.49 5.74
CA GLU A 61 -8.80 9.38 5.75
C GLU A 61 -7.53 8.62 6.14
N GLY A 62 -6.40 9.12 5.64
CA GLY A 62 -5.09 8.58 5.93
C GLY A 62 -3.97 9.52 5.53
N GLU A 63 -2.74 9.10 5.81
CA GLU A 63 -1.54 9.84 5.45
C GLU A 63 -0.40 8.91 5.03
N ILE A 64 0.48 9.42 4.19
CA ILE A 64 1.69 8.71 3.77
C ILE A 64 2.72 8.73 4.91
N ARG A 65 3.09 7.56 5.41
CA ARG A 65 4.13 7.41 6.46
C ARG A 65 5.52 7.25 5.86
N SER A 66 5.62 6.64 4.68
CA SER A 66 6.84 6.58 3.87
C SER A 66 6.51 6.18 2.43
N PHE A 67 7.23 6.74 1.46
CA PHE A 67 7.12 6.38 0.06
C PHE A 67 8.53 6.14 -0.51
N ARG A 68 8.79 4.92 -1.00
CA ARG A 68 10.03 4.53 -1.67
C ARG A 68 9.69 4.06 -3.08
N PRO A 69 9.91 4.89 -4.11
CA PRO A 69 9.65 4.52 -5.49
C PRO A 69 10.32 3.19 -5.88
N GLY A 70 9.58 2.31 -6.55
CA GLY A 70 10.06 0.99 -6.98
C GLY A 70 10.27 -0.04 -5.87
N ASP A 71 9.85 0.25 -4.63
CA ASP A 71 10.04 -0.66 -3.49
C ASP A 71 8.76 -0.76 -2.68
N ARG A 72 8.36 0.33 -2.01
CA ARG A 72 7.34 0.24 -0.96
C ARG A 72 6.69 1.56 -0.62
N VAL A 73 5.40 1.50 -0.32
CA VAL A 73 4.64 2.56 0.36
C VAL A 73 4.11 2.06 1.69
N ARG A 74 4.12 2.92 2.71
CA ARG A 74 3.45 2.72 3.99
C ARG A 74 2.56 3.91 4.29
N LEU A 75 1.33 3.65 4.69
CA LEU A 75 0.33 4.67 4.98
C LEU A 75 -0.58 4.27 6.14
N THR A 76 -1.28 5.23 6.73
CA THR A 76 -2.43 4.98 7.60
C THR A 76 -3.70 4.92 6.78
N HIS A 77 -4.69 4.14 7.21
CA HIS A 77 -6.02 4.05 6.61
C HIS A 77 -7.04 3.84 7.73
N GLY A 78 -7.75 4.90 8.11
CA GLY A 78 -8.51 4.92 9.36
C GLY A 78 -7.61 4.60 10.56
N THR A 79 -7.96 3.58 11.33
CA THR A 79 -7.17 3.13 12.49
C THR A 79 -6.06 2.12 12.14
N SER A 80 -5.94 1.73 10.87
CA SER A 80 -5.00 0.70 10.42
C SER A 80 -3.75 1.31 9.77
N THR A 81 -2.68 0.54 9.72
CA THR A 81 -1.52 0.81 8.87
C THR A 81 -1.54 -0.17 7.70
N VAL A 82 -1.36 0.33 6.48
CA VAL A 82 -1.18 -0.49 5.29
C VAL A 82 0.23 -0.32 4.75
N GLN A 83 0.84 -1.43 4.32
CA GLN A 83 2.12 -1.44 3.62
C GLN A 83 1.98 -2.27 2.35
N VAL A 84 2.33 -1.67 1.21
CA VAL A 84 2.42 -2.36 -0.08
C VAL A 84 3.87 -2.33 -0.53
N ALA A 85 4.41 -3.51 -0.84
CA ALA A 85 5.77 -3.65 -1.33
C ALA A 85 5.80 -4.44 -2.64
N VAL A 86 6.66 -4.04 -3.56
CA VAL A 86 6.95 -4.73 -4.82
C VAL A 86 8.42 -5.13 -4.78
N THR A 87 8.69 -6.42 -4.71
CA THR A 87 10.05 -6.96 -4.66
C THR A 87 10.33 -7.78 -5.92
N PRO A 88 11.60 -7.88 -6.37
CA PRO A 88 11.98 -8.85 -7.37
C PRO A 88 11.53 -10.26 -6.97
N GLY A 89 10.98 -11.01 -7.92
CA GLY A 89 10.69 -12.42 -7.68
C GLY A 89 11.98 -13.19 -7.50
N SER A 90 12.02 -14.09 -6.53
CA SER A 90 13.07 -15.12 -6.48
C SER A 90 12.85 -16.08 -7.64
N SER A 91 13.81 -16.15 -8.56
CA SER A 91 13.87 -17.18 -9.61
C SER A 91 14.16 -18.56 -9.02
#